data_AF-A0AB34JU25-F1
#
_entry.id   AF-A0AB34JU25-F1
#
_cell.length_a   1.000
_cell.length_b   1.000
_cell.length_c   1.000
_cell.angle_alpha   90.00
_cell.angle_beta   90.00
_cell.angle_gamma   90.00
#
_symmetry.space_group_name_H-M   'P 1'
#
loop_
_entity.id
_entity.type
_entity.pdbx_description
1 polymer ?
#
loop_
_entity_poly.entity_id
_entity_poly.type
_entity_poly.pdbx_seq_one_letter_code
_entity_poly.pdbx_strand_id
1 'polypeptide(L)'
;MRAGTPRGNQIARLPELGRASHWETRTMRDDVMTYGGGPAVISSITLAAMEDLGHYLANYSNAGCMYWGYKQGCSFVTSRCGAGQVDYSVTVSSPSECTGLSWWGQVRDGYLESKCVGGTTPCAAEGGYLAASDGTRQCTAQCASDAPRDDCSAAPSGAIASSSTEEELRDKLAELLGLDASDWKLYAIVGAAFLLLIAAVAILNSVLCPDSRRAQQRILVMANTLIAWLSLAGLGLLVYMVAAPAGWPFSYHAFEAFVERGWLLVGVGVAAFLLLLAFATIWGAVMRNTRLLLGVWCVYVLMLLLQAALTGVLVYWIIALKDVSRDSVDVALGSQRYENRFGGEVLAAVEGYLCGTYRACCMPEWLRQANASASAPTYDSGSGTYANAASQRTCLQAHEGVATELDVQVQDPSNPSFCKYVTGATHEFAPDAKVCPILDEIVDQFSRSECEATFCPLGVDGYQIFVRDMVEFTQDNAIKLAIGFGVLLALELMMMTNAWRLRRSILRSKEALVFVGANDLFTRGDPKGKYGVSST
;
A
#
# COMPACT_ATOMS: atom_id res chain seq x y z
N MET A 1 -4.27 41.73 0.23
CA MET A 1 -3.97 40.46 0.94
C MET A 1 -4.31 39.34 -0.04
N ARG A 2 -3.31 38.63 -0.57
CA ARG A 2 -3.55 37.46 -1.43
C ARG A 2 -3.90 36.30 -0.50
N ALA A 3 -5.11 35.78 -0.60
CA ALA A 3 -5.50 34.56 0.10
C ALA A 3 -4.68 33.40 -0.47
N GLY A 4 -3.94 32.69 0.38
CA GLY A 4 -3.28 31.46 -0.02
C GLY A 4 -4.34 30.37 -0.25
N THR A 5 -4.17 29.59 -1.32
CA THR A 5 -5.03 28.46 -1.65
C THR A 5 -4.94 27.38 -0.56
N PRO A 6 -6.04 26.91 0.04
CA PRO A 6 -6.02 25.80 1.00
C PRO A 6 -5.55 24.50 0.33
N ARG A 7 -4.94 23.58 1.10
CA ARG A 7 -4.69 22.20 0.65
C ARG A 7 -6.02 21.45 0.51
N GLY A 8 -6.67 21.60 -0.64
CA GLY A 8 -7.90 20.90 -1.05
C GLY A 8 -9.16 21.31 -0.27
N ASN A 9 -10.22 21.68 -0.99
CA ASN A 9 -11.55 21.89 -0.40
C ASN A 9 -12.42 20.65 -0.64
N GLN A 10 -13.30 20.31 0.32
CA GLN A 10 -14.15 19.11 0.23
C GLN A 10 -15.32 19.33 -0.74
N ILE A 11 -15.36 18.54 -1.80
CA ILE A 11 -16.49 18.42 -2.73
C ILE A 11 -17.46 17.37 -2.18
N ALA A 12 -18.76 17.55 -2.37
CA ALA A 12 -19.75 16.59 -1.92
C ALA A 12 -19.56 15.23 -2.63
N ARG A 13 -19.31 14.18 -1.84
CA ARG A 13 -18.84 12.88 -2.35
C ARG A 13 -19.98 11.95 -2.79
N LEU A 14 -20.70 12.28 -3.86
CA LEU A 14 -21.60 11.33 -4.57
C LEU A 14 -21.79 11.75 -6.05
N PRO A 15 -21.03 11.20 -7.02
CA PRO A 15 -21.11 11.61 -8.43
C PRO A 15 -22.43 11.24 -9.12
N GLU A 16 -23.08 10.13 -8.72
CA GLU A 16 -24.30 9.58 -9.34
C GLU A 16 -25.55 10.49 -9.28
N LEU A 17 -25.51 11.55 -8.46
CA LEU A 17 -26.62 12.51 -8.27
C LEU A 17 -26.25 13.96 -8.58
N GLY A 18 -25.12 14.21 -9.25
CA GLY A 18 -24.62 15.57 -9.53
C GLY A 18 -24.05 16.31 -8.31
N ARG A 19 -23.78 15.59 -7.19
CA ARG A 19 -23.20 16.19 -5.98
C ARG A 19 -21.71 16.48 -6.10
N ALA A 20 -20.98 15.81 -6.99
CA ALA A 20 -19.57 16.08 -7.27
C ALA A 20 -19.30 17.47 -7.93
N SER A 21 -20.35 18.26 -8.20
CA SER A 21 -20.26 19.66 -8.66
C SER A 21 -20.60 20.69 -7.57
N HIS A 22 -20.78 20.23 -6.32
CA HIS A 22 -21.20 21.04 -5.17
C HIS A 22 -20.20 20.89 -4.03
N TRP A 23 -20.12 21.87 -3.13
CA TRP A 23 -19.34 21.75 -1.90
C TRP A 23 -19.98 20.78 -0.92
N GLU A 24 -19.15 20.17 -0.07
CA GLU A 24 -19.61 19.30 1.01
C GLU A 24 -20.46 20.07 2.03
N THR A 25 -21.75 19.71 2.14
CA THR A 25 -22.72 20.41 3.00
C THR A 25 -22.31 20.44 4.46
N ARG A 26 -21.59 19.41 4.92
CA ARG A 26 -21.10 19.36 6.30
C ARG A 26 -20.16 20.51 6.64
N THR A 27 -19.31 20.94 5.71
CA THR A 27 -18.25 21.93 5.97
C THR A 27 -18.56 23.29 5.36
N MET A 28 -19.41 23.36 4.35
CA MET A 28 -19.74 24.57 3.62
C MET A 28 -21.26 24.85 3.54
N ARG A 29 -22.02 24.46 4.58
CA ARG A 29 -23.49 24.53 4.62
C ARG A 29 -24.10 25.81 4.04
N ASP A 30 -23.54 26.98 4.39
CA ASP A 30 -24.14 28.26 3.99
C ASP A 30 -23.81 28.66 2.55
N ASP A 31 -22.84 28.02 1.90
CA ASP A 31 -22.37 28.40 0.57
C ASP A 31 -23.43 28.12 -0.52
N VAL A 32 -23.48 29.00 -1.53
CA VAL A 32 -24.37 28.91 -2.68
C VAL A 32 -24.16 27.65 -3.51
N MET A 33 -22.94 27.11 -3.55
CA MET A 33 -22.59 25.89 -4.27
C MET A 33 -22.77 24.64 -3.42
N THR A 34 -23.46 24.74 -2.27
CA THR A 34 -23.76 23.61 -1.39
C THR A 34 -25.18 23.10 -1.60
N TYR A 35 -25.40 21.80 -1.43
CA TYR A 35 -26.73 21.19 -1.48
C TYR A 35 -27.44 21.27 -0.12
N GLY A 36 -28.62 21.90 -0.07
CA GLY A 36 -29.44 22.04 1.15
C GLY A 36 -29.88 23.48 1.38
N GLY A 37 -31.10 23.71 1.89
CA GLY A 37 -31.73 25.03 1.98
C GLY A 37 -31.14 25.97 3.04
N GLY A 38 -29.84 26.30 2.92
CA GLY A 38 -29.15 27.29 3.74
C GLY A 38 -29.22 28.72 3.17
N PRO A 39 -28.50 29.68 3.79
CA PRO A 39 -28.48 31.09 3.38
C PRO A 39 -27.98 31.37 1.95
N ALA A 40 -27.36 30.38 1.28
CA ALA A 40 -26.88 30.42 -0.10
C ALA A 40 -25.96 31.62 -0.41
N VAL A 41 -24.93 31.82 0.42
CA VAL A 41 -23.96 32.90 0.27
C VAL A 41 -22.88 32.56 -0.78
N ILE A 42 -22.49 33.54 -1.59
CA ILE A 42 -21.32 33.38 -2.46
C ILE A 42 -20.06 33.58 -1.61
N SER A 43 -19.47 32.52 -1.05
CA SER A 43 -18.30 32.67 -0.18
C SER A 43 -17.02 33.03 -0.94
N SER A 44 -15.99 33.44 -0.19
CA SER A 44 -14.65 33.63 -0.75
C SER A 44 -14.04 32.34 -1.30
N ILE A 45 -14.48 31.17 -0.81
CA ILE A 45 -14.02 29.86 -1.29
C ILE A 45 -14.59 29.58 -2.68
N THR A 46 -15.88 29.84 -2.89
CA THR A 46 -16.52 29.74 -4.22
C THR A 46 -15.91 30.70 -5.21
N LEU A 47 -15.66 31.95 -4.80
CA LEU A 47 -14.97 32.92 -5.65
C LEU A 47 -13.56 32.47 -6.05
N ALA A 48 -12.79 31.93 -5.10
CA ALA A 48 -11.47 31.38 -5.37
C ALA A 48 -11.52 30.20 -6.35
N ALA A 49 -12.46 29.26 -6.16
CA ALA A 49 -12.63 28.15 -7.07
C ALA A 49 -12.96 28.61 -8.51
N MET A 50 -13.83 29.62 -8.65
CA MET A 50 -14.17 30.19 -9.97
C MET A 50 -13.00 30.93 -10.63
N GLU A 51 -12.11 31.52 -9.84
CA GLU A 51 -10.88 32.17 -10.31
C GLU A 51 -9.82 31.13 -10.72
N ASP A 52 -9.66 30.04 -9.96
CA ASP A 52 -8.73 28.95 -10.24
C ASP A 52 -9.09 28.17 -11.52
N LEU A 53 -10.37 28.16 -11.92
CA LEU A 53 -10.80 27.65 -13.22
C LEU A 53 -10.27 28.48 -14.41
N GLY A 54 -9.73 29.67 -14.17
CA GLY A 54 -9.11 30.54 -15.18
C GLY A 54 -10.10 31.30 -16.08
N HIS A 55 -11.40 31.21 -15.80
CA HIS A 55 -12.46 31.86 -16.59
C HIS A 55 -12.87 33.24 -16.07
N TYR A 56 -12.64 33.52 -14.78
CA TYR A 56 -13.08 34.74 -14.11
C TYR A 56 -11.94 35.32 -13.26
N LEU A 57 -12.02 36.63 -13.00
CA LEU A 57 -11.22 37.28 -11.96
C LEU A 57 -12.14 37.61 -10.79
N ALA A 58 -11.84 37.11 -9.59
CA ALA A 58 -12.72 37.22 -8.45
C ALA A 58 -12.58 38.58 -7.75
N ASN A 59 -13.72 39.24 -7.52
CA ASN A 59 -13.77 40.40 -6.62
C ASN A 59 -14.12 39.94 -5.19
N TYR A 60 -13.09 39.58 -4.42
CA TYR A 60 -13.24 39.11 -3.05
C TYR A 60 -13.88 40.13 -2.09
N SER A 61 -13.89 41.43 -2.42
CA SER A 61 -14.58 42.45 -1.61
C SER A 61 -16.11 42.29 -1.61
N ASN A 62 -16.65 41.49 -2.53
CA ASN A 62 -18.07 41.15 -2.62
C ASN A 62 -18.41 39.76 -2.09
N ALA A 63 -17.46 39.02 -1.51
CA ALA A 63 -17.76 37.71 -0.97
C ALA A 63 -18.75 37.83 0.20
N GLY A 64 -19.75 36.95 0.21
CA GLY A 64 -20.69 36.79 1.30
C GLY A 64 -20.05 36.17 2.53
N CYS A 65 -20.66 36.40 3.69
CA CYS A 65 -20.21 35.86 4.96
C CYS A 65 -20.74 34.44 5.15
N MET A 66 -19.84 33.45 5.23
CA MET A 66 -20.15 32.09 5.64
C MET A 66 -19.89 31.96 7.14
N TYR A 67 -20.95 31.86 7.94
CA TYR A 67 -20.86 31.74 9.39
C TYR A 67 -20.50 30.32 9.79
N TRP A 68 -21.07 29.35 9.06
CA TRP A 68 -20.82 27.94 9.24
C TRP A 68 -19.34 27.59 9.07
N GLY A 69 -18.78 26.90 10.06
CA GLY A 69 -17.38 26.43 10.02
C GLY A 69 -16.33 27.50 10.29
N TYR A 70 -16.68 28.77 10.46
CA TYR A 70 -15.69 29.83 10.67
C TYR A 70 -14.88 29.58 11.96
N LYS A 71 -13.54 29.59 11.83
CA LYS A 71 -12.59 29.34 12.93
C LYS A 71 -12.86 28.09 13.78
N GLN A 72 -13.57 27.09 13.23
CA GLN A 72 -13.82 25.82 13.93
C GLN A 72 -12.57 24.91 14.00
N GLY A 73 -11.45 25.34 13.42
CA GLY A 73 -10.17 24.66 13.50
C GLY A 73 -10.03 23.51 12.50
N CYS A 74 -8.88 22.86 12.52
CA CYS A 74 -8.51 21.85 11.53
C CYS A 74 -9.34 20.57 11.73
N SER A 75 -9.61 20.22 13.00
CA SER A 75 -10.50 19.12 13.37
C SER A 75 -11.92 19.22 12.76
N PHE A 76 -12.42 20.43 12.51
CA PHE A 76 -13.73 20.63 11.86
C PHE A 76 -13.80 20.12 10.42
N VAL A 77 -12.69 20.02 9.70
CA VAL A 77 -12.68 19.46 8.34
C VAL A 77 -12.09 18.05 8.29
N THR A 78 -11.25 17.68 9.27
CA THR A 78 -10.53 16.38 9.28
C THR A 78 -11.18 15.29 10.13
N SER A 79 -12.15 15.61 10.99
CA SER A 79 -12.79 14.64 11.88
C SER A 79 -14.30 14.57 11.71
N ARG A 80 -14.92 13.41 12.00
CA ARG A 80 -16.38 13.25 11.93
C ARG A 80 -17.11 14.11 12.95
N CYS A 81 -18.32 14.54 12.61
CA CYS A 81 -19.28 15.06 13.59
C CYS A 81 -19.80 13.90 14.44
N GLY A 82 -19.96 14.10 15.76
CA GLY A 82 -20.59 13.13 16.66
C GLY A 82 -19.74 11.91 17.09
N ALA A 83 -18.42 11.95 16.94
CA ALA A 83 -17.54 10.81 17.27
C ALA A 83 -17.23 10.60 18.77
N GLY A 84 -17.82 11.40 19.63
CA GLY A 84 -18.03 11.10 21.05
C GLY A 84 -19.52 11.31 21.33
N GLN A 85 -20.02 10.89 22.48
CA GLN A 85 -21.34 11.33 22.95
C GLN A 85 -21.35 12.85 23.20
N VAL A 86 -21.35 13.62 22.11
CA VAL A 86 -21.66 15.04 22.02
C VAL A 86 -21.85 15.28 20.53
N ASP A 87 -22.99 14.80 20.02
CA ASP A 87 -23.77 15.70 19.18
C ASP A 87 -23.99 16.94 20.07
N TYR A 88 -23.34 18.06 19.73
CA TYR A 88 -23.31 19.25 20.58
C TYR A 88 -24.67 19.98 20.56
N SER A 89 -25.75 19.22 20.59
CA SER A 89 -27.09 19.59 20.97
C SER A 89 -27.19 19.53 22.50
N VAL A 90 -26.49 20.45 23.19
CA VAL A 90 -26.59 20.54 24.65
C VAL A 90 -28.04 20.89 24.98
N THR A 91 -28.71 20.04 25.75
CA THR A 91 -30.06 20.34 26.24
C THR A 91 -29.97 21.45 27.29
N VAL A 92 -30.54 22.61 27.00
CA VAL A 92 -30.50 23.81 27.84
C VAL A 92 -31.86 24.14 28.40
N SER A 93 -31.87 24.79 29.56
CA SER A 93 -33.07 25.35 30.18
C SER A 93 -33.51 26.67 29.52
N SER A 94 -32.55 27.44 29.01
CA SER A 94 -32.78 28.78 28.43
C SER A 94 -32.05 28.98 27.09
N PRO A 95 -32.66 29.66 26.09
CA PRO A 95 -32.00 30.09 24.86
C PRO A 95 -30.71 30.88 25.05
N SER A 96 -30.60 31.61 26.16
CA SER A 96 -29.41 32.40 26.51
C SER A 96 -28.20 31.56 26.87
N GLU A 97 -28.36 30.25 27.08
CA GLU A 97 -27.27 29.31 27.37
C GLU A 97 -26.58 28.82 26.08
N CYS A 98 -27.20 29.03 24.91
CA CYS A 98 -26.63 28.67 23.60
C CYS A 98 -25.78 29.81 23.03
N THR A 99 -24.76 30.23 23.77
CA THR A 99 -23.78 31.22 23.31
C THR A 99 -22.51 30.53 22.81
N GLY A 100 -22.01 30.92 21.64
CA GLY A 100 -20.67 30.54 21.21
C GLY A 100 -19.58 31.08 22.17
N LEU A 101 -18.39 30.47 22.16
CA LEU A 101 -17.23 30.84 22.98
C LEU A 101 -16.94 32.36 23.08
N SER A 102 -16.34 32.79 24.19
CA SER A 102 -15.89 34.19 24.41
C SER A 102 -14.89 34.70 23.36
N TRP A 103 -14.25 33.80 22.60
CA TRP A 103 -13.40 34.13 21.45
C TRP A 103 -14.13 34.97 20.39
N TRP A 104 -15.42 34.70 20.16
CA TRP A 104 -16.25 35.42 19.19
C TRP A 104 -16.48 36.89 19.58
N GLY A 105 -16.46 37.19 20.88
CA GLY A 105 -16.53 38.55 21.42
C GLY A 105 -15.18 39.26 21.50
N GLN A 106 -14.06 38.55 21.34
CA GLN A 106 -12.71 39.10 21.47
C GLN A 106 -11.99 39.33 20.13
N VAL A 107 -12.41 38.66 19.05
CA VAL A 107 -11.88 38.92 17.70
C VAL A 107 -12.81 39.88 16.96
N ARG A 108 -12.47 41.17 16.95
CA ARG A 108 -13.06 42.12 16.00
C ARG A 108 -12.42 41.93 14.63
N ASP A 109 -13.08 41.18 13.78
CA ASP A 109 -12.71 41.08 12.37
C ASP A 109 -13.53 42.11 11.58
N GLY A 110 -12.88 43.20 11.16
CA GLY A 110 -13.55 44.31 10.48
C GLY A 110 -14.17 43.93 9.13
N TYR A 111 -13.72 42.84 8.51
CA TYR A 111 -14.33 42.31 7.29
C TYR A 111 -15.68 41.65 7.62
N LEU A 112 -15.72 40.78 8.63
CA LEU A 112 -16.95 40.10 9.06
C LEU A 112 -17.96 41.05 9.72
N GLU A 113 -17.51 41.97 10.57
CA GLU A 113 -18.40 43.00 11.16
C GLU A 113 -19.12 43.83 10.08
N SER A 114 -18.50 44.02 8.91
CA SER A 114 -19.08 44.79 7.80
C SER A 114 -19.98 43.98 6.86
N LYS A 115 -19.84 42.64 6.83
CA LYS A 115 -20.50 41.76 5.84
C LYS A 115 -21.51 40.79 6.45
N CYS A 116 -21.40 40.50 7.73
CA CYS A 116 -22.22 39.51 8.43
C CYS A 116 -23.36 40.21 9.21
N VAL A 117 -24.61 39.86 8.93
CA VAL A 117 -25.75 40.13 9.82
C VAL A 117 -25.46 39.54 11.20
N GLY A 118 -25.39 40.37 12.25
CA GLY A 118 -25.03 39.94 13.61
C GLY A 118 -23.52 39.95 13.96
N GLY A 119 -22.67 40.45 13.06
CA GLY A 119 -21.22 40.57 13.30
C GLY A 119 -20.51 39.21 13.36
N THR A 120 -19.52 39.08 14.24
CA THR A 120 -18.73 37.85 14.43
C THR A 120 -19.43 36.79 15.28
N THR A 121 -20.70 36.99 15.64
CA THR A 121 -21.43 36.06 16.51
C THR A 121 -22.30 35.10 15.68
N PRO A 122 -21.89 33.83 15.51
CA PRO A 122 -22.66 32.87 14.70
C PRO A 122 -24.05 32.56 15.29
N CYS A 123 -24.27 32.88 16.58
CA CYS A 123 -25.54 32.65 17.29
C CYS A 123 -26.55 33.81 17.21
N ALA A 124 -26.23 34.92 16.52
CA ALA A 124 -27.09 36.11 16.47
C ALA A 124 -28.17 36.08 15.38
N ALA A 125 -28.04 35.22 14.35
CA ALA A 125 -28.94 35.24 13.20
C ALA A 125 -30.12 34.24 13.32
N GLU A 126 -29.96 33.12 14.02
CA GLU A 126 -30.99 32.07 14.09
C GLU A 126 -31.06 31.41 15.47
N GLY A 127 -31.37 32.18 16.52
CA GLY A 127 -31.81 31.65 17.82
C GLY A 127 -30.85 30.72 18.58
N GLY A 128 -29.75 30.22 18.02
CA GLY A 128 -28.80 29.33 18.67
C GLY A 128 -29.34 27.96 19.14
N TYR A 129 -30.64 27.69 19.04
CA TYR A 129 -31.28 26.48 19.57
C TYR A 129 -32.32 25.85 18.62
N LEU A 130 -32.54 24.55 18.78
CA LEU A 130 -33.61 23.75 18.20
C LEU A 130 -34.58 23.34 19.33
N ALA A 131 -35.88 23.37 19.06
CA ALA A 131 -36.89 22.84 19.99
C ALA A 131 -37.19 21.39 19.63
N ALA A 132 -36.90 20.46 20.55
CA ALA A 132 -37.25 19.05 20.40
C ALA A 132 -38.74 18.82 20.68
N SER A 133 -39.28 17.75 20.11
CA SER A 133 -40.71 17.38 20.20
C SER A 133 -41.17 17.03 21.62
N ASP A 134 -40.23 16.74 22.53
CA ASP A 134 -40.45 16.50 23.96
C ASP A 134 -40.46 17.78 24.81
N GLY A 135 -40.32 18.95 24.18
CA GLY A 135 -40.29 20.26 24.85
C GLY A 135 -38.91 20.66 25.37
N THR A 136 -37.88 19.83 25.19
CA THR A 136 -36.50 20.21 25.50
C THR A 136 -35.92 21.13 24.42
N ARG A 137 -34.99 22.01 24.81
CA ARG A 137 -34.29 22.93 23.90
C ARG A 137 -32.86 22.48 23.77
N GLN A 138 -32.37 22.38 22.55
CA GLN A 138 -31.01 21.93 22.28
C GLN A 138 -30.23 23.01 21.56
N CYS A 139 -29.00 23.30 21.98
CA CYS A 139 -28.16 24.24 21.23
C CYS A 139 -27.83 23.69 19.84
N THR A 140 -27.68 24.57 18.86
CA THR A 140 -27.05 24.17 17.59
C THR A 140 -25.57 23.88 17.85
N ALA A 141 -24.97 22.96 17.08
CA ALA A 141 -23.58 22.57 17.27
C ALA A 141 -22.57 23.74 17.18
N GLN A 142 -22.95 24.86 16.54
CA GLN A 142 -22.15 26.09 16.50
C GLN A 142 -22.18 26.92 17.78
N CYS A 143 -23.20 26.72 18.60
CA CYS A 143 -23.51 27.52 19.79
C CYS A 143 -23.30 26.76 21.10
N ALA A 144 -22.79 25.53 21.04
CA ALA A 144 -22.33 24.77 22.19
C ALA A 144 -20.85 25.06 22.48
N SER A 145 -20.50 25.29 23.74
CA SER A 145 -19.16 25.70 24.14
C SER A 145 -18.45 24.64 24.99
N ASP A 146 -17.31 24.16 24.50
CA ASP A 146 -16.21 23.62 25.32
C ASP A 146 -14.89 24.34 24.93
N ALA A 147 -13.86 24.22 25.78
CA ALA A 147 -12.63 25.04 25.84
C ALA A 147 -11.92 25.41 24.50
N PRO A 148 -11.10 26.50 24.49
CA PRO A 148 -10.41 27.00 23.29
C PRO A 148 -9.52 25.96 22.61
N ARG A 149 -9.45 25.99 21.27
CA ARG A 149 -8.60 25.10 20.45
C ARG A 149 -7.59 25.92 19.65
N ASP A 150 -6.30 25.61 19.80
CA ASP A 150 -5.16 26.31 19.18
C ASP A 150 -4.67 25.65 17.86
N ASP A 151 -5.42 24.67 17.34
CA ASP A 151 -4.97 23.68 16.34
C ASP A 151 -4.84 24.20 14.90
N CYS A 152 -5.05 25.50 14.64
CA CYS A 152 -5.15 26.01 13.26
C CYS A 152 -4.57 27.44 13.10
N SER A 153 -3.44 27.72 13.76
CA SER A 153 -2.73 29.00 13.73
C SER A 153 -1.64 29.12 12.65
N ALA A 154 -1.42 28.09 11.82
CA ALA A 154 -0.37 28.08 10.81
C ALA A 154 -0.89 28.50 9.42
N ALA A 155 -0.25 29.51 8.82
CA ALA A 155 -0.41 29.84 7.40
C ALA A 155 0.29 28.79 6.51
N PRO A 156 -0.16 28.58 5.25
CA PRO A 156 0.55 27.73 4.31
C PRO A 156 1.99 28.23 4.10
N SER A 157 2.97 27.37 4.34
CA SER A 157 4.40 27.71 4.39
C SER A 157 5.15 27.54 3.06
N GLY A 158 4.46 27.40 1.93
CA GLY A 158 5.10 27.09 0.65
C GLY A 158 4.49 27.80 -0.55
N ALA A 159 5.35 28.20 -1.48
CA ALA A 159 4.94 28.58 -2.83
C ALA A 159 4.44 27.34 -3.59
N ILE A 160 3.38 27.53 -4.37
CA ILE A 160 2.73 26.49 -5.18
C ILE A 160 3.66 26.15 -6.35
N ALA A 161 4.08 24.88 -6.46
CA ALA A 161 4.88 24.38 -7.58
C ALA A 161 4.05 23.41 -8.44
N SER A 162 4.02 23.67 -9.75
CA SER A 162 3.41 22.81 -10.76
C SER A 162 4.33 21.64 -11.11
N SER A 163 3.76 20.45 -11.26
CA SER A 163 4.47 19.20 -11.56
C SER A 163 5.09 19.19 -12.97
N SER A 164 6.41 19.01 -13.05
CA SER A 164 7.04 18.36 -14.20
C SER A 164 8.14 17.41 -13.71
N THR A 165 8.03 16.14 -14.07
CA THR A 165 8.79 15.02 -13.48
C THR A 165 10.15 14.78 -14.13
N GLU A 166 10.47 15.48 -15.21
CA GLU A 166 11.74 15.32 -15.94
C GLU A 166 12.82 16.31 -15.44
N GLU A 167 12.40 17.51 -15.05
CA GLU A 167 13.29 18.57 -14.51
C GLU A 167 13.73 18.23 -13.07
N GLU A 168 12.83 17.65 -12.27
CA GLU A 168 13.10 17.26 -10.87
C GLU A 168 14.15 16.15 -10.75
N LEU A 169 14.20 15.18 -11.67
CA LEU A 169 15.20 14.11 -11.63
C LEU A 169 16.59 14.65 -11.99
N ARG A 170 16.65 15.57 -12.97
CA ARG A 170 17.89 16.21 -13.40
C ARG A 170 18.43 17.15 -12.33
N ASP A 171 17.57 17.89 -11.65
CA ASP A 171 17.92 18.79 -10.55
C ASP A 171 18.31 18.04 -9.27
N LYS A 172 17.60 16.94 -8.93
CA LYS A 172 18.00 16.08 -7.80
C LYS A 172 19.34 15.38 -8.04
N LEU A 173 19.62 14.97 -9.27
CA LEU A 173 20.90 14.36 -9.62
C LEU A 173 22.04 15.39 -9.61
N ALA A 174 21.76 16.62 -10.07
CA ALA A 174 22.67 17.76 -10.02
C ALA A 174 22.99 18.18 -8.57
N GLU A 175 21.98 18.24 -7.70
CA GLU A 175 22.12 18.56 -6.27
C GLU A 175 22.89 17.48 -5.49
N LEU A 176 22.58 16.20 -5.70
CA LEU A 176 23.22 15.07 -5.02
C LEU A 176 24.71 14.91 -5.41
N LEU A 177 25.10 15.41 -6.59
CA LEU A 177 26.47 15.41 -7.08
C LEU A 177 27.17 16.77 -6.94
N GLY A 178 26.47 17.83 -6.50
CA GLY A 178 27.00 19.18 -6.34
C GLY A 178 27.46 19.84 -7.64
N LEU A 179 26.79 19.55 -8.77
CA LEU A 179 27.20 19.98 -10.11
C LEU A 179 26.04 20.65 -10.86
N ASP A 180 26.31 21.75 -11.57
CA ASP A 180 25.32 22.45 -12.39
C ASP A 180 24.80 21.56 -13.54
N ALA A 181 23.48 21.52 -13.74
CA ALA A 181 22.82 20.61 -14.67
C ALA A 181 23.16 20.85 -16.17
N SER A 182 23.82 21.97 -16.50
CA SER A 182 24.32 22.29 -17.85
C SER A 182 25.79 21.94 -18.08
N ASP A 183 26.49 21.39 -17.08
CA ASP A 183 27.92 21.12 -17.20
C ASP A 183 28.18 19.79 -17.94
N TRP A 184 29.01 19.83 -18.97
CA TRP A 184 29.49 18.63 -19.71
C TRP A 184 30.12 17.57 -18.79
N LYS A 185 30.54 17.98 -17.59
CA LYS A 185 31.05 17.12 -16.51
C LYS A 185 30.05 16.07 -16.07
N LEU A 186 28.74 16.36 -16.10
CA LEU A 186 27.70 15.38 -15.79
C LEU A 186 27.74 14.21 -16.78
N TYR A 187 27.80 14.50 -18.09
CA TYR A 187 27.93 13.47 -19.12
C TYR A 187 29.26 12.71 -19.04
N ALA A 188 30.35 13.39 -18.68
CA ALA A 188 31.65 12.75 -18.47
C ALA A 188 31.65 11.79 -17.27
N ILE A 189 31.01 12.16 -16.16
CA ILE A 189 30.88 11.31 -14.96
C ILE A 189 29.97 10.11 -15.25
N VAL A 190 28.84 10.32 -15.92
CA VAL A 190 27.95 9.21 -16.35
C VAL A 190 28.68 8.28 -17.31
N GLY A 191 29.43 8.82 -18.27
CA GLY A 191 30.26 8.03 -19.19
C GLY A 191 31.35 7.23 -18.47
N ALA A 192 32.03 7.84 -17.49
CA ALA A 192 33.03 7.16 -16.67
C ALA A 192 32.41 6.06 -15.80
N ALA A 193 31.26 6.31 -15.17
CA ALA A 193 30.53 5.31 -14.41
C ALA A 193 30.10 4.12 -15.28
N PHE A 194 29.67 4.37 -16.53
CA PHE A 194 29.33 3.32 -17.49
C PHE A 194 30.55 2.48 -17.89
N LEU A 195 31.71 3.11 -18.13
CA LEU A 195 32.95 2.38 -18.42
C LEU A 195 33.45 1.57 -17.22
N LEU A 196 33.36 2.11 -16.00
CA LEU A 196 33.66 1.40 -14.77
C LEU A 196 32.71 0.21 -14.56
N LEU A 197 31.43 0.36 -14.91
CA LEU A 197 30.46 -0.73 -14.88
C LEU A 197 30.84 -1.84 -15.87
N ILE A 198 31.21 -1.50 -17.11
CA ILE A 198 31.67 -2.48 -18.11
C ILE A 198 32.93 -3.21 -17.62
N ALA A 199 33.91 -2.47 -17.08
CA ALA A 199 35.12 -3.05 -16.52
C ALA A 199 34.80 -3.97 -15.34
N ALA A 200 33.91 -3.55 -14.44
CA ALA A 200 33.46 -4.35 -13.31
C ALA A 200 32.78 -5.64 -13.79
N VAL A 201 31.88 -5.58 -14.79
CA VAL A 201 31.22 -6.76 -15.38
C VAL A 201 32.24 -7.70 -16.04
N ALA A 202 33.24 -7.17 -16.74
CA ALA A 202 34.29 -7.96 -17.36
C ALA A 202 35.15 -8.68 -16.31
N ILE A 203 35.52 -7.99 -15.22
CA ILE A 203 36.25 -8.56 -14.10
C ILE A 203 35.38 -9.62 -13.41
N LEU A 204 34.11 -9.31 -13.14
CA LEU A 204 33.16 -10.23 -12.50
C LEU A 204 32.97 -11.51 -13.33
N ASN A 205 32.86 -11.39 -14.66
CA ASN A 205 32.77 -12.53 -15.58
C ASN A 205 34.07 -13.37 -15.56
N SER A 206 35.25 -12.74 -15.49
CA SER A 206 36.51 -13.49 -15.44
C SER A 206 36.72 -14.24 -14.12
N VAL A 207 36.21 -13.71 -13.00
CA VAL A 207 36.28 -14.34 -11.68
C VAL A 207 35.18 -15.39 -11.46
N LEU A 208 33.92 -15.05 -11.76
CA LEU A 208 32.77 -15.92 -11.53
C LEU A 208 32.58 -16.97 -12.63
N CYS A 209 33.04 -16.71 -13.85
CA CYS A 209 32.94 -17.59 -15.01
C CYS A 209 34.30 -17.75 -15.71
N PRO A 210 35.30 -18.37 -15.07
CA PRO A 210 36.64 -18.52 -15.63
C PRO A 210 36.64 -19.45 -16.85
N ASP A 211 37.60 -19.31 -17.75
CA ASP A 211 37.70 -20.17 -18.95
C ASP A 211 38.33 -21.54 -18.67
N SER A 212 39.02 -21.68 -17.54
CA SER A 212 39.63 -22.95 -17.13
C SER A 212 38.57 -23.95 -16.68
N ARG A 213 38.54 -25.12 -17.33
CA ARG A 213 37.64 -26.24 -16.99
C ARG A 213 37.69 -26.64 -15.51
N ARG A 214 38.89 -26.66 -14.91
CA ARG A 214 39.06 -27.01 -13.49
C ARG A 214 38.47 -25.93 -12.57
N ALA A 215 38.60 -24.67 -12.95
CA ALA A 215 38.03 -23.56 -12.20
C ALA A 215 36.50 -23.53 -12.31
N GLN A 216 35.95 -23.73 -13.52
CA GLN A 216 34.50 -23.88 -13.75
C GLN A 216 33.90 -25.01 -12.90
N GLN A 217 34.52 -26.19 -12.92
CA GLN A 217 34.07 -27.33 -12.13
C GLN A 217 34.10 -27.04 -10.62
N ARG A 218 35.16 -26.38 -10.12
CA ARG A 218 35.27 -26.03 -8.69
C ARG A 218 34.19 -25.05 -8.27
N ILE A 219 34.00 -23.96 -9.00
CA ILE A 219 32.98 -22.95 -8.68
C ILE A 219 31.58 -23.57 -8.70
N LEU A 220 31.27 -24.36 -9.73
CA LEU A 220 29.96 -25.00 -9.87
C LEU A 220 29.68 -26.00 -8.73
N VAL A 221 30.68 -26.80 -8.33
CA VAL A 221 30.55 -27.74 -7.20
C VAL A 221 30.42 -26.97 -5.89
N MET A 222 31.28 -25.98 -5.62
CA MET A 222 31.24 -25.21 -4.37
C MET A 222 29.90 -24.49 -4.17
N ALA A 223 29.42 -23.78 -5.20
CA ALA A 223 28.13 -23.08 -5.14
C ALA A 223 26.97 -24.05 -4.88
N ASN A 224 26.92 -25.18 -5.60
CA ASN A 224 25.85 -26.15 -5.42
C ASN A 224 25.97 -26.94 -4.11
N THR A 225 27.17 -27.12 -3.55
CA THR A 225 27.30 -27.70 -2.21
C THR A 225 26.73 -26.78 -1.13
N LEU A 226 26.93 -25.46 -1.25
CA LEU A 226 26.33 -24.49 -0.34
C LEU A 226 24.80 -24.49 -0.47
N ILE A 227 24.29 -24.46 -1.71
CA ILE A 227 22.84 -24.52 -1.98
C ILE A 227 22.24 -25.81 -1.42
N ALA A 228 22.90 -26.96 -1.57
CA ALA A 228 22.43 -28.23 -1.02
C ALA A 228 22.34 -28.19 0.51
N TRP A 229 23.35 -27.64 1.20
CA TRP A 229 23.31 -27.48 2.66
C TRP A 229 22.19 -26.56 3.12
N LEU A 230 22.03 -25.40 2.48
CA LEU A 230 20.96 -24.45 2.79
C LEU A 230 19.57 -25.06 2.53
N SER A 231 19.41 -25.77 1.41
CA SER A 231 18.16 -26.43 1.04
C SER A 231 17.83 -27.58 2.00
N LEU A 232 18.84 -28.33 2.46
CA LEU A 232 18.65 -29.41 3.44
C LEU A 232 18.24 -28.86 4.81
N ALA A 233 18.89 -27.80 5.28
CA ALA A 233 18.55 -27.13 6.53
C ALA A 233 17.12 -26.53 6.46
N GLY A 234 16.80 -25.84 5.36
CA GLY A 234 15.47 -25.28 5.12
C GLY A 234 14.39 -26.35 5.02
N LEU A 235 14.65 -27.45 4.31
CA LEU A 235 13.74 -28.59 4.23
C LEU A 235 13.48 -29.19 5.62
N GLY A 236 14.54 -29.38 6.41
CA GLY A 236 14.42 -29.89 7.78
C GLY A 236 13.57 -28.98 8.67
N LEU A 237 13.79 -27.66 8.59
CA LEU A 237 13.00 -26.67 9.34
C LEU A 237 11.53 -26.68 8.91
N LEU A 238 11.24 -26.68 7.61
CA LEU A 238 9.87 -26.65 7.10
C LEU A 238 9.11 -27.95 7.41
N VAL A 239 9.77 -29.10 7.29
CA VAL A 239 9.19 -30.39 7.71
C VAL A 239 8.93 -30.39 9.21
N TYR A 240 9.85 -29.87 10.02
CA TYR A 240 9.65 -29.72 11.45
C TYR A 240 8.45 -28.82 11.75
N MET A 241 8.34 -27.63 11.14
CA MET A 241 7.21 -26.72 11.34
C MET A 241 5.87 -27.41 11.05
N VAL A 242 5.79 -28.22 9.99
CA VAL A 242 4.56 -28.91 9.59
C VAL A 242 4.24 -30.14 10.45
N ALA A 243 5.25 -30.87 10.91
CA ALA A 243 5.09 -32.15 11.61
C ALA A 243 5.19 -32.05 13.14
N ALA A 244 5.67 -30.93 13.68
CA ALA A 244 5.83 -30.75 15.12
C ALA A 244 4.46 -30.72 15.84
N PRO A 245 4.34 -31.35 17.02
CA PRO A 245 3.12 -31.30 17.82
C PRO A 245 2.77 -29.88 18.30
N ALA A 246 1.49 -29.65 18.60
CA ALA A 246 1.03 -28.42 19.24
C ALA A 246 1.78 -28.16 20.57
N GLY A 247 2.22 -26.92 20.77
CA GLY A 247 2.97 -26.49 21.96
C GLY A 247 4.49 -26.59 21.84
N TRP A 248 5.02 -27.16 20.76
CA TRP A 248 6.45 -27.12 20.47
C TRP A 248 6.86 -25.77 19.85
N PRO A 249 8.04 -25.23 20.22
CA PRO A 249 8.52 -23.97 19.68
C PRO A 249 8.68 -24.06 18.17
N PHE A 250 8.25 -23.02 17.46
CA PHE A 250 8.24 -22.96 15.99
C PHE A 250 7.37 -24.02 15.28
N SER A 251 6.39 -24.64 15.95
CA SER A 251 5.38 -25.47 15.26
C SER A 251 4.44 -24.60 14.40
N TYR A 252 3.78 -25.20 13.40
CA TYR A 252 2.78 -24.54 12.57
C TYR A 252 1.73 -23.76 13.38
N HIS A 253 1.30 -24.30 14.53
CA HIS A 253 0.33 -23.65 15.40
C HIS A 253 0.80 -22.30 15.98
N ALA A 254 2.11 -22.05 16.04
CA ALA A 254 2.62 -20.74 16.40
C ALA A 254 2.52 -19.72 15.25
N PHE A 255 2.40 -20.21 14.01
CA PHE A 255 2.45 -19.39 12.78
C PHE A 255 1.18 -19.44 11.93
N GLU A 256 0.17 -20.21 12.35
CA GLU A 256 -1.10 -20.40 11.62
C GLU A 256 -1.87 -19.09 11.38
N ALA A 257 -1.60 -18.05 12.20
CA ALA A 257 -2.14 -16.71 12.03
C ALA A 257 -1.51 -15.94 10.84
N PHE A 258 -0.33 -16.34 10.36
CA PHE A 258 0.45 -15.62 9.35
C PHE A 258 0.58 -16.37 8.04
N VAL A 259 0.73 -17.70 8.10
CA VAL A 259 1.03 -18.52 6.93
C VAL A 259 0.05 -19.67 6.86
N GLU A 260 -0.71 -19.74 5.77
CA GLU A 260 -1.55 -20.89 5.49
C GLU A 260 -0.71 -22.14 5.34
N ARG A 261 -1.18 -23.27 5.88
CA ARG A 261 -0.48 -24.56 5.78
C ARG A 261 -0.09 -24.93 4.35
N GLY A 262 -0.89 -24.53 3.36
CA GLY A 262 -0.59 -24.74 1.93
C GLY A 262 0.76 -24.14 1.51
N TRP A 263 1.08 -22.92 1.93
CA TRP A 263 2.33 -22.24 1.59
C TRP A 263 3.56 -22.92 2.19
N LEU A 264 3.43 -23.50 3.40
CA LEU A 264 4.50 -24.29 3.99
C LEU A 264 4.80 -25.56 3.18
N LEU A 265 3.76 -26.24 2.66
CA LEU A 265 3.93 -27.41 1.80
C LEU A 265 4.57 -27.05 0.45
N VAL A 266 4.21 -25.91 -0.13
CA VAL A 266 4.89 -25.37 -1.31
C VAL A 266 6.36 -25.13 -1.01
N GLY A 267 6.69 -24.53 0.14
CA GLY A 267 8.06 -24.33 0.60
C GLY A 267 8.86 -25.63 0.72
N VAL A 268 8.26 -26.69 1.27
CA VAL A 268 8.87 -28.04 1.33
C VAL A 268 9.19 -28.55 -0.07
N GLY A 269 8.25 -28.40 -1.02
CA GLY A 269 8.44 -28.79 -2.41
C GLY A 269 9.59 -28.04 -3.09
N VAL A 270 9.68 -26.73 -2.89
CA VAL A 270 10.76 -25.89 -3.43
C VAL A 270 12.11 -26.28 -2.85
N ALA A 271 12.21 -26.45 -1.52
CA ALA A 271 13.46 -26.86 -0.87
C ALA A 271 13.94 -28.24 -1.33
N ALA A 272 13.03 -29.20 -1.47
CA ALA A 272 13.34 -30.53 -2.00
C ALA A 272 13.81 -30.46 -3.47
N PHE A 273 13.16 -29.65 -4.30
CA PHE A 273 13.54 -29.46 -5.70
C PHE A 273 14.94 -28.84 -5.83
N LEU A 274 15.24 -27.78 -5.07
CA LEU A 274 16.56 -27.14 -5.07
C LEU A 274 17.67 -28.10 -4.61
N LEU A 275 17.39 -28.94 -3.61
CA LEU A 275 18.31 -29.98 -3.14
C LEU A 275 18.61 -31.01 -4.25
N LEU A 276 17.57 -31.49 -4.96
CA LEU A 276 17.72 -32.42 -6.08
C LEU A 276 18.48 -31.80 -7.25
N LEU A 277 18.18 -30.55 -7.58
CA LEU A 277 18.87 -29.81 -8.63
C LEU A 277 20.35 -29.64 -8.28
N ALA A 278 20.67 -29.24 -7.06
CA ALA A 278 22.05 -29.10 -6.59
C ALA A 278 22.81 -30.42 -6.67
N PHE A 279 22.20 -31.53 -6.24
CA PHE A 279 22.80 -32.86 -6.35
C PHE A 279 23.04 -33.26 -7.82
N ALA A 280 22.06 -33.05 -8.70
CA ALA A 280 22.19 -33.33 -10.12
C ALA A 280 23.30 -32.51 -10.79
N THR A 281 23.44 -31.23 -10.41
CA THR A 281 24.52 -30.35 -10.89
C THR A 281 25.89 -30.85 -10.44
N ILE A 282 26.05 -31.20 -9.17
CA ILE A 282 27.30 -31.76 -8.63
C ILE A 282 27.64 -33.08 -9.33
N TRP A 283 26.67 -33.99 -9.44
CA TRP A 283 26.85 -35.28 -10.09
C TRP A 283 27.25 -35.11 -11.56
N GLY A 284 26.58 -34.22 -12.30
CA GLY A 284 26.90 -33.91 -13.69
C GLY A 284 28.31 -33.33 -13.86
N ALA A 285 28.72 -32.44 -12.95
CA ALA A 285 30.03 -31.81 -12.97
C ALA A 285 31.17 -32.81 -12.65
N VAL A 286 30.99 -33.65 -11.63
CA VAL A 286 32.00 -34.63 -11.17
C VAL A 286 32.12 -35.80 -12.15
N MET A 287 30.99 -36.40 -12.55
CA MET A 287 30.97 -37.54 -13.47
C MET A 287 31.20 -37.15 -14.94
N ARG A 288 31.35 -35.85 -15.24
CA ARG A 288 31.55 -35.29 -16.59
C ARG A 288 30.44 -35.74 -17.56
N ASN A 289 29.22 -35.88 -17.05
CA ASN A 289 28.06 -36.33 -17.84
C ASN A 289 27.43 -35.14 -18.58
N THR A 290 27.71 -35.05 -19.89
CA THR A 290 27.27 -33.93 -20.75
C THR A 290 25.77 -33.90 -21.01
N ARG A 291 25.05 -35.03 -20.86
CA ARG A 291 23.59 -35.07 -21.00
C ARG A 291 22.91 -34.52 -19.75
N LEU A 292 23.40 -34.92 -18.56
CA LEU A 292 22.90 -34.39 -17.29
C LEU A 292 23.17 -32.88 -17.15
N LEU A 293 24.37 -32.42 -17.52
CA LEU A 293 24.70 -30.99 -17.54
C LEU A 293 23.82 -30.17 -18.51
N LEU A 294 23.37 -30.77 -19.62
CA LEU A 294 22.41 -30.12 -20.53
C LEU A 294 21.04 -30.02 -19.87
N GLY A 295 20.56 -31.09 -19.25
CA GLY A 295 19.27 -31.09 -18.53
C GLY A 295 19.25 -30.05 -17.41
N VAL A 296 20.30 -30.04 -16.57
CA VAL A 296 20.48 -29.04 -15.51
C VAL A 296 20.51 -27.62 -16.08
N TRP A 297 21.22 -27.40 -17.19
CA TRP A 297 21.23 -26.09 -17.84
C TRP A 297 19.83 -25.67 -18.31
N CYS A 298 19.06 -26.57 -18.93
CA CYS A 298 17.67 -26.28 -19.31
C CYS A 298 16.80 -25.93 -18.10
N VAL A 299 16.99 -26.60 -16.96
CA VAL A 299 16.26 -26.28 -15.73
C VAL A 299 16.59 -24.86 -15.24
N TYR A 300 17.87 -24.46 -15.21
CA TYR A 300 18.24 -23.08 -14.88
C TYR A 300 17.69 -22.06 -15.88
N VAL A 301 17.59 -22.39 -17.18
CA VAL A 301 16.90 -21.50 -18.16
C VAL A 301 15.44 -21.30 -17.79
N LEU A 302 14.74 -22.40 -17.49
CA LEU A 302 13.31 -22.36 -17.17
C LEU A 302 13.04 -21.60 -15.87
N MET A 303 13.87 -21.81 -14.86
CA MET A 303 13.80 -21.08 -13.59
C MET A 303 14.05 -19.59 -13.79
N LEU A 304 15.08 -19.20 -14.57
CA LEU A 304 15.35 -17.80 -14.91
C LEU A 304 14.16 -17.14 -15.61
N LEU A 305 13.54 -17.83 -16.58
CA LEU A 305 12.36 -17.32 -17.29
C LEU A 305 11.15 -17.18 -16.36
N LEU A 306 10.92 -18.17 -15.49
CA LEU A 306 9.86 -18.13 -14.49
C LEU A 306 10.07 -16.97 -13.51
N GLN A 307 11.29 -16.77 -13.03
CA GLN A 307 11.64 -15.70 -12.11
C GLN A 307 11.51 -14.32 -12.76
N ALA A 308 11.92 -14.17 -14.03
CA ALA A 308 11.74 -12.94 -14.78
C ALA A 308 10.25 -12.62 -14.99
N ALA A 309 9.43 -13.62 -15.34
CA ALA A 309 7.99 -13.46 -15.47
C ALA A 309 7.33 -13.07 -14.14
N LEU A 310 7.67 -13.76 -13.05
CA LEU A 310 7.16 -13.45 -11.70
C LEU A 310 7.56 -12.04 -11.27
N THR A 311 8.81 -11.64 -11.53
CA THR A 311 9.30 -10.28 -11.24
C THR A 311 8.52 -9.24 -12.05
N GLY A 312 8.27 -9.49 -13.34
CA GLY A 312 7.45 -8.62 -14.19
C GLY A 312 6.03 -8.47 -13.67
N VAL A 313 5.42 -9.57 -13.21
CA VAL A 313 4.11 -9.54 -12.54
C VAL A 313 4.20 -8.72 -11.26
N LEU A 314 5.14 -8.99 -10.36
CA LEU A 314 5.28 -8.23 -9.10
C LEU A 314 5.45 -6.72 -9.34
N VAL A 315 6.27 -6.33 -10.31
CA VAL A 315 6.45 -4.92 -10.68
C VAL A 315 5.15 -4.32 -11.22
N TYR A 316 4.44 -5.02 -12.10
CA TYR A 316 3.12 -4.60 -12.57
C TYR A 316 2.15 -4.38 -11.41
N TRP A 317 2.11 -5.30 -10.44
CA TRP A 317 1.25 -5.21 -9.27
C TRP A 317 1.63 -4.03 -8.36
N ILE A 318 2.93 -3.80 -8.11
CA ILE A 318 3.41 -2.66 -7.33
C ILE A 318 3.03 -1.32 -7.99
N ILE A 319 3.14 -1.23 -9.32
CA ILE A 319 2.75 -0.03 -10.07
C ILE A 319 1.22 0.13 -10.04
N ALA A 320 0.47 -0.95 -10.27
CA ALA A 320 -0.98 -0.94 -10.24
C ALA A 320 -1.53 -0.50 -8.86
N LEU A 321 -0.82 -0.82 -7.76
CA LEU A 321 -1.14 -0.35 -6.41
C LEU A 321 -0.87 1.15 -6.20
N LYS A 322 0.03 1.79 -6.95
CA LYS A 322 0.30 3.23 -6.83
C LYS A 322 -0.82 4.08 -7.43
N ASP A 323 -1.43 3.63 -8.52
CA ASP A 323 -2.59 4.31 -9.10
C ASP A 323 -3.80 4.27 -8.13
N VAL A 324 -3.86 3.26 -7.26
CA VAL A 324 -4.94 3.09 -6.26
C VAL A 324 -4.89 4.17 -5.16
N SER A 325 -3.72 4.71 -4.80
CA SER A 325 -3.64 5.75 -3.75
C SER A 325 -3.92 7.16 -4.27
N ARG A 326 -3.63 7.42 -5.56
CA ARG A 326 -3.81 8.74 -6.19
C ARG A 326 -5.24 8.97 -6.69
N ASP A 327 -5.92 7.92 -7.15
CA ASP A 327 -7.28 8.03 -7.70
C ASP A 327 -8.39 7.74 -6.68
N SER A 328 -8.10 7.86 -5.38
CA SER A 328 -9.05 7.68 -4.28
C SER A 328 -10.22 8.69 -4.25
N VAL A 329 -10.38 9.49 -5.30
CA VAL A 329 -11.46 10.47 -5.48
C VAL A 329 -12.65 9.91 -6.29
N ASP A 330 -12.46 8.86 -7.09
CA ASP A 330 -13.56 8.18 -7.80
C ASP A 330 -13.98 6.90 -7.06
N VAL A 331 -14.70 7.08 -5.94
CA VAL A 331 -15.28 5.97 -5.16
C VAL A 331 -16.45 5.37 -5.93
N ALA A 332 -16.17 4.48 -6.88
CA ALA A 332 -17.13 3.49 -7.35
C ALA A 332 -17.20 2.36 -6.31
N LEU A 333 -18.38 2.18 -5.70
CA LEU A 333 -18.64 1.15 -4.69
C LEU A 333 -18.18 -0.24 -5.14
N GLY A 334 -17.42 -0.91 -4.28
CA GLY A 334 -17.18 -2.35 -4.17
C GLY A 334 -16.80 -3.13 -5.42
N SER A 335 -17.71 -3.31 -6.38
CA SER A 335 -17.54 -4.24 -7.49
C SER A 335 -16.83 -3.64 -8.71
N GLN A 336 -16.97 -2.33 -8.94
CA GLN A 336 -16.50 -1.71 -10.19
C GLN A 336 -15.03 -1.26 -10.10
N ARG A 337 -14.46 -1.16 -8.90
CA ARG A 337 -13.11 -0.59 -8.68
C ARG A 337 -11.99 -1.38 -9.35
N TYR A 338 -12.10 -2.71 -9.40
CA TYR A 338 -11.12 -3.60 -10.04
C TYR A 338 -11.68 -4.35 -11.26
N GLU A 339 -12.87 -3.96 -11.72
CA GLU A 339 -13.51 -4.58 -12.88
C GLU A 339 -12.63 -4.36 -14.12
N ASN A 340 -12.38 -5.43 -14.88
CA ASN A 340 -11.51 -5.46 -16.07
C ASN A 340 -9.99 -5.30 -15.83
N ARG A 341 -9.49 -5.23 -14.58
CA ARG A 341 -8.04 -5.26 -14.32
C ARG A 341 -7.52 -6.71 -14.25
N PHE A 342 -6.31 -6.93 -14.78
CA PHE A 342 -5.64 -8.23 -14.67
C PHE A 342 -5.42 -8.58 -13.19
N GLY A 343 -6.05 -9.68 -12.74
CA GLY A 343 -6.01 -10.12 -11.34
C GLY A 343 -6.97 -9.40 -10.40
N GLY A 344 -7.98 -8.67 -10.90
CA GLY A 344 -8.90 -7.85 -10.09
C GLY A 344 -9.52 -8.55 -8.88
N GLU A 345 -9.89 -9.84 -9.01
CA GLU A 345 -10.39 -10.64 -7.88
C GLU A 345 -9.36 -10.80 -6.75
N VAL A 346 -8.08 -10.98 -7.11
CA VAL A 346 -6.98 -11.08 -6.14
C VAL A 346 -6.67 -9.72 -5.54
N LEU A 347 -6.75 -8.62 -6.31
CA LEU A 347 -6.64 -7.25 -5.75
C LEU A 347 -7.75 -7.00 -4.71
N ALA A 348 -9.00 -7.33 -5.05
CA ALA A 348 -10.14 -7.20 -4.15
C ALA A 348 -9.97 -8.06 -2.89
N ALA A 349 -9.46 -9.30 -3.02
CA ALA A 349 -9.18 -10.16 -1.88
C ALA A 349 -8.08 -9.61 -0.97
N VAL A 350 -7.02 -9.03 -1.53
CA VAL A 350 -5.94 -8.38 -0.74
C VAL A 350 -6.44 -7.12 -0.03
N GLU A 351 -7.23 -6.28 -0.69
CA GLU A 351 -7.84 -5.12 -0.04
C GLU A 351 -8.86 -5.54 1.02
N GLY A 352 -9.61 -6.63 0.78
CA GLY A 352 -10.48 -7.29 1.75
C GLY A 352 -9.73 -7.75 3.00
N TYR A 353 -8.56 -8.36 2.82
CA TYR A 353 -7.66 -8.73 3.92
C TYR A 353 -7.19 -7.51 4.70
N LEU A 354 -6.76 -6.44 4.03
CA LEU A 354 -6.35 -5.19 4.68
C LEU A 354 -7.51 -4.57 5.48
N CYS A 355 -8.70 -4.55 4.90
CA CYS A 355 -9.91 -4.06 5.58
C CYS A 355 -10.26 -4.90 6.80
N GLY A 356 -10.21 -6.23 6.69
CA GLY A 356 -10.39 -7.15 7.81
C GLY A 356 -9.36 -6.91 8.91
N THR A 357 -8.09 -6.66 8.53
CA THR A 357 -7.00 -6.32 9.46
C THR A 357 -7.27 -5.02 10.21
N TYR A 358 -7.68 -3.97 9.49
CA TYR A 358 -8.05 -2.68 10.09
C TYR A 358 -9.16 -2.85 11.14
N ARG A 359 -10.23 -3.59 10.80
CA ARG A 359 -11.33 -3.86 11.74
C ARG A 359 -10.90 -4.73 12.92
N ALA A 360 -10.05 -5.72 12.70
CA ALA A 360 -9.57 -6.60 13.77
C ALA A 360 -8.65 -5.85 14.76
N CYS A 361 -7.76 -5.00 14.25
CA CYS A 361 -6.70 -4.39 15.05
C CYS A 361 -7.03 -3.00 15.59
N CYS A 362 -7.84 -2.22 14.88
CA CYS A 362 -8.18 -0.86 15.27
C CYS A 362 -9.56 -0.73 15.91
N MET A 363 -10.39 -1.78 15.92
CA MET A 363 -11.68 -1.68 16.60
C MET A 363 -11.46 -1.62 18.12
N PRO A 364 -11.96 -0.57 18.79
CA PRO A 364 -11.70 -0.35 20.20
C PRO A 364 -12.38 -1.42 21.05
N GLU A 365 -11.78 -1.71 22.21
CA GLU A 365 -12.19 -2.84 23.05
C GLU A 365 -13.64 -2.75 23.53
N TRP A 366 -14.11 -1.56 23.90
CA TRP A 366 -15.49 -1.34 24.34
C TRP A 366 -16.52 -1.71 23.25
N LEU A 367 -16.19 -1.49 21.98
CA LEU A 367 -17.06 -1.81 20.85
C LEU A 367 -17.04 -3.31 20.55
N ARG A 368 -15.86 -3.92 20.63
CA ARG A 368 -15.71 -5.39 20.54
C ARG A 368 -16.48 -6.11 21.64
N GLN A 369 -16.38 -5.65 22.89
CA GLN A 369 -17.11 -6.22 24.03
C GLN A 369 -18.63 -6.03 23.89
N ALA A 370 -19.07 -4.88 23.41
CA ALA A 370 -20.49 -4.62 23.13
C ALA A 370 -21.05 -5.56 22.04
N ASN A 371 -20.25 -5.85 21.01
CA ASN A 371 -20.66 -6.75 19.93
C ASN A 371 -20.54 -8.24 20.30
N ALA A 372 -19.61 -8.61 21.18
CA ALA A 372 -19.49 -9.95 21.73
C ALA A 372 -20.65 -10.31 22.68
N SER A 373 -21.29 -9.31 23.28
CA SER A 373 -22.47 -9.46 24.16
C SER A 373 -23.80 -9.33 23.42
N ALA A 374 -23.79 -9.08 22.10
CA ALA A 374 -24.99 -9.07 21.28
C ALA A 374 -25.50 -10.51 21.07
N SER A 375 -26.61 -10.86 21.73
CA SER A 375 -27.28 -12.15 21.57
C SER A 375 -28.08 -12.21 20.26
N ALA A 376 -28.10 -13.38 19.62
CA ALA A 376 -28.97 -13.67 18.48
C ALA A 376 -30.46 -13.38 18.81
N PRO A 377 -31.27 -12.92 17.84
CA PRO A 377 -32.68 -12.61 18.07
C PRO A 377 -33.42 -13.86 18.59
N THR A 378 -34.04 -13.73 19.76
CA THR A 378 -34.90 -14.75 20.35
C THR A 378 -36.33 -14.54 19.88
N TYR A 379 -36.93 -15.60 19.31
CA TYR A 379 -38.35 -15.62 18.97
C TYR A 379 -39.17 -15.82 20.24
N ASP A 380 -39.93 -14.80 20.64
CA ASP A 380 -40.85 -14.90 21.77
C ASP A 380 -42.20 -15.45 21.31
N SER A 381 -42.41 -16.74 21.59
CA SER A 381 -43.64 -17.47 21.27
C SER A 381 -44.87 -17.01 22.07
N GLY A 382 -44.70 -16.17 23.10
CA GLY A 382 -45.80 -15.61 23.89
C GLY A 382 -46.44 -14.35 23.28
N SER A 383 -45.66 -13.53 22.57
CA SER A 383 -46.12 -12.27 21.98
C SER A 383 -46.27 -12.31 20.45
N GLY A 384 -45.72 -13.34 19.79
CA GLY A 384 -45.65 -13.39 18.32
C GLY A 384 -44.75 -12.31 17.72
N THR A 385 -43.90 -11.69 18.54
CA THR A 385 -42.96 -10.66 18.12
C THR A 385 -41.53 -11.14 18.34
N TYR A 386 -40.64 -10.77 17.43
CA TYR A 386 -39.20 -10.96 17.63
C TYR A 386 -38.76 -9.95 18.69
N ALA A 387 -38.19 -10.41 19.80
CA ALA A 387 -37.46 -9.50 20.67
C ALA A 387 -36.29 -8.93 19.86
N ASN A 388 -36.19 -7.61 19.75
CA ASN A 388 -35.12 -6.96 19.00
C ASN A 388 -33.78 -7.51 19.52
N ALA A 389 -33.00 -8.14 18.63
CA ALA A 389 -31.61 -8.46 18.94
C ALA A 389 -30.97 -7.20 19.50
N ALA A 390 -30.12 -7.32 20.53
CA ALA A 390 -29.25 -6.22 20.90
C ALA A 390 -28.47 -5.85 19.63
N SER A 391 -28.85 -4.74 18.99
CA SER A 391 -28.31 -4.34 17.70
C SER A 391 -26.80 -4.21 17.88
N GLN A 392 -26.03 -4.88 17.01
CA GLN A 392 -24.57 -4.71 16.98
C GLN A 392 -24.28 -3.22 17.04
N ARG A 393 -23.52 -2.80 18.04
CA ARG A 393 -23.17 -1.40 18.19
C ARG A 393 -22.20 -1.05 17.08
N THR A 394 -22.51 0.05 16.42
CA THR A 394 -21.73 0.65 15.35
C THR A 394 -21.28 2.05 15.79
N CYS A 395 -20.20 2.57 15.18
CA CYS A 395 -19.70 3.91 15.46
C CYS A 395 -20.71 4.98 15.02
N LEU A 396 -21.49 4.71 13.97
CA LEU A 396 -22.56 5.55 13.47
C LEU A 396 -23.92 4.92 13.76
N GLN A 397 -24.86 5.75 14.22
CA GLN A 397 -26.28 5.41 14.27
C GLN A 397 -27.01 6.17 13.17
N ALA A 398 -27.92 5.48 12.46
CA ALA A 398 -28.79 6.14 11.50
C ALA A 398 -29.69 7.17 12.22
N HIS A 399 -29.71 8.40 11.73
CA HIS A 399 -30.61 9.46 12.19
C HIS A 399 -31.43 10.00 11.02
N GLU A 400 -32.52 10.73 11.30
CA GLU A 400 -33.31 11.36 10.24
C GLU A 400 -32.44 12.35 9.44
N GLY A 401 -32.42 12.19 8.11
CA GLY A 401 -31.65 13.04 7.19
C GLY A 401 -30.47 12.37 6.47
N VAL A 402 -30.15 11.11 6.75
CA VAL A 402 -29.11 10.38 6.00
C VAL A 402 -29.64 9.88 4.66
N ALA A 403 -28.83 10.01 3.61
CA ALA A 403 -29.25 9.85 2.21
C ALA A 403 -29.72 8.43 1.86
N THR A 404 -29.23 7.37 2.54
CA THR A 404 -29.77 6.00 2.59
C THR A 404 -29.09 5.19 3.71
N GLU A 405 -29.65 4.04 4.11
CA GLU A 405 -29.02 3.09 5.05
C GLU A 405 -27.66 2.57 4.54
N LEU A 406 -27.51 2.44 3.22
CA LEU A 406 -26.27 1.99 2.57
C LEU A 406 -25.12 2.99 2.77
N ASP A 407 -25.40 4.29 2.75
CA ASP A 407 -24.38 5.34 2.94
C ASP A 407 -23.75 5.27 4.34
N VAL A 408 -24.57 4.96 5.36
CA VAL A 408 -24.08 4.76 6.73
C VAL A 408 -23.18 3.52 6.80
N GLN A 409 -23.56 2.43 6.12
CA GLN A 409 -22.83 1.16 6.14
C GLN A 409 -21.46 1.27 5.45
N VAL A 410 -21.35 2.06 4.38
CA VAL A 410 -20.08 2.28 3.65
C VAL A 410 -19.16 3.25 4.39
N GLN A 411 -19.72 4.17 5.18
CA GLN A 411 -18.92 5.11 5.96
C GLN A 411 -18.50 4.54 7.31
N ASP A 412 -19.12 3.49 7.83
CA ASP A 412 -18.83 2.98 9.16
C ASP A 412 -17.98 1.69 9.15
N PRO A 413 -16.67 1.74 9.46
CA PRO A 413 -15.83 0.55 9.53
C PRO A 413 -16.21 -0.43 10.65
N SER A 414 -17.01 -0.02 11.63
CA SER A 414 -17.54 -0.97 12.62
C SER A 414 -18.64 -1.86 12.06
N ASN A 415 -19.31 -1.45 10.98
CA ASN A 415 -20.38 -2.21 10.37
C ASN A 415 -19.86 -3.55 9.81
N PRO A 416 -20.54 -4.68 10.08
CA PRO A 416 -20.15 -6.00 9.56
C PRO A 416 -19.93 -6.01 8.05
N SER A 417 -20.74 -5.28 7.28
CA SER A 417 -20.71 -5.29 5.82
C SER A 417 -19.76 -4.25 5.20
N PHE A 418 -19.07 -3.44 6.01
CA PHE A 418 -18.19 -2.36 5.52
C PHE A 418 -17.14 -2.89 4.53
N CYS A 419 -16.39 -3.94 4.90
CA CYS A 419 -15.34 -4.47 4.05
C CYS A 419 -15.88 -5.03 2.75
N LYS A 420 -17.01 -5.73 2.79
CA LYS A 420 -17.69 -6.21 1.59
C LYS A 420 -18.03 -5.06 0.62
N TYR A 421 -18.57 -3.95 1.12
CA TYR A 421 -18.97 -2.84 0.26
C TYR A 421 -17.81 -1.98 -0.23
N VAL A 422 -16.76 -1.80 0.57
CA VAL A 422 -15.60 -0.99 0.19
C VAL A 422 -14.66 -1.72 -0.76
N THR A 423 -14.51 -3.04 -0.59
CA THR A 423 -13.51 -3.85 -1.34
C THR A 423 -14.10 -4.68 -2.47
N GLY A 424 -15.41 -4.96 -2.43
CA GLY A 424 -16.06 -5.88 -3.37
C GLY A 424 -15.66 -7.34 -3.22
N ALA A 425 -14.85 -7.67 -2.21
CA ALA A 425 -14.41 -9.04 -1.97
C ALA A 425 -15.61 -9.95 -1.66
N THR A 426 -15.67 -11.09 -2.34
CA THR A 426 -16.68 -12.13 -2.10
C THR A 426 -16.39 -12.96 -0.84
N HIS A 427 -15.15 -12.92 -0.36
CA HIS A 427 -14.69 -13.62 0.84
C HIS A 427 -14.10 -12.62 1.85
N GLU A 428 -14.70 -12.54 3.03
CA GLU A 428 -14.14 -11.81 4.17
C GLU A 428 -13.12 -12.71 4.88
N PHE A 429 -11.85 -12.53 4.55
CA PHE A 429 -10.76 -13.07 5.36
C PHE A 429 -10.38 -12.02 6.40
N ALA A 430 -10.65 -12.30 7.68
CA ALA A 430 -10.17 -11.49 8.79
C ALA A 430 -9.02 -12.25 9.48
N PRO A 431 -7.84 -11.64 9.66
CA PRO A 431 -6.75 -12.28 10.39
C PRO A 431 -7.11 -12.45 11.87
N ASP A 432 -6.48 -13.43 12.52
CA ASP A 432 -6.54 -13.60 13.97
C ASP A 432 -6.01 -12.33 14.66
N ALA A 433 -6.64 -11.92 15.76
CA ALA A 433 -6.24 -10.75 16.54
C ALA A 433 -4.78 -10.81 17.03
N LYS A 434 -4.15 -11.99 17.01
CA LYS A 434 -2.70 -12.18 17.25
C LYS A 434 -1.79 -11.46 16.26
N VAL A 435 -2.29 -11.02 15.09
CA VAL A 435 -1.49 -10.29 14.10
C VAL A 435 -1.25 -8.83 14.55
N CYS A 436 -2.14 -8.26 15.37
CA CYS A 436 -2.13 -6.84 15.71
C CYS A 436 -0.90 -6.36 16.49
N PRO A 437 -0.37 -7.08 17.51
CA PRO A 437 0.85 -6.68 18.20
C PRO A 437 2.09 -6.66 17.29
N ILE A 438 2.13 -7.55 16.30
CA ILE A 438 3.24 -7.62 15.35
C ILE A 438 3.16 -6.46 14.35
N LEU A 439 1.95 -6.09 13.97
CA LEU A 439 1.74 -4.92 13.10
C LEU A 439 2.28 -3.65 13.76
N ASP A 440 2.03 -3.50 15.07
CA ASP A 440 2.54 -2.40 15.91
C ASP A 440 4.08 -2.39 16.05
N GLU A 441 4.72 -3.56 15.91
CA GLU A 441 6.19 -3.68 16.00
C GLU A 441 6.89 -3.54 14.64
N ILE A 442 6.28 -4.02 13.57
CA ILE A 442 6.92 -4.14 12.24
C ILE A 442 6.67 -2.91 11.36
N VAL A 443 5.55 -2.20 11.55
CA VAL A 443 5.16 -1.07 10.72
C VAL A 443 5.40 0.23 11.49
N ASP A 444 6.52 0.91 11.20
CA ASP A 444 6.96 2.10 11.93
C ASP A 444 5.91 3.24 12.01
N GLN A 445 5.03 3.35 10.99
CA GLN A 445 3.98 4.37 10.93
C GLN A 445 2.65 3.95 11.57
N PHE A 446 2.52 2.69 11.99
CA PHE A 446 1.29 2.18 12.59
C PHE A 446 1.43 2.10 14.10
N SER A 447 0.60 2.86 14.82
CA SER A 447 0.37 2.62 16.24
C SER A 447 -1.04 2.11 16.47
N ARG A 448 -1.15 0.94 17.10
CA ARG A 448 -2.43 0.34 17.47
C ARG A 448 -3.23 1.25 18.40
N SER A 449 -2.57 1.89 19.36
CA SER A 449 -3.25 2.77 20.33
C SER A 449 -3.87 4.00 19.67
N GLU A 450 -3.16 4.62 18.72
CA GLU A 450 -3.68 5.73 17.93
C GLU A 450 -4.79 5.27 16.98
N CYS A 451 -4.62 4.09 16.37
CA CYS A 451 -5.63 3.53 15.47
C CYS A 451 -6.94 3.22 16.22
N GLU A 452 -6.88 2.66 17.43
CA GLU A 452 -8.06 2.41 18.28
C GLU A 452 -8.75 3.72 18.71
N ALA A 453 -7.97 4.77 19.02
CA ALA A 453 -8.50 6.07 19.41
C ALA A 453 -9.19 6.81 18.24
N THR A 454 -8.70 6.62 17.02
CA THR A 454 -9.17 7.33 15.82
C THR A 454 -10.16 6.52 14.96
N PHE A 455 -10.40 5.26 15.30
CA PHE A 455 -11.27 4.34 14.56
C PHE A 455 -12.69 4.87 14.31
N CYS A 456 -13.42 5.26 15.37
CA CYS A 456 -14.74 5.86 15.19
C CYS A 456 -14.68 7.33 14.72
N PRO A 457 -13.75 8.20 15.20
CA PRO A 457 -13.62 9.59 14.75
C PRO A 457 -13.27 9.82 13.27
N LEU A 458 -12.47 8.95 12.67
CA LEU A 458 -12.10 9.06 11.25
C LEU A 458 -12.93 8.13 10.37
N GLY A 459 -13.31 6.96 10.90
CA GLY A 459 -13.98 5.87 10.19
C GLY A 459 -13.36 5.54 8.83
N VAL A 460 -14.10 5.69 7.72
CA VAL A 460 -13.59 5.37 6.37
C VAL A 460 -12.31 6.12 6.00
N ASP A 461 -12.13 7.37 6.44
CA ASP A 461 -10.88 8.11 6.20
C ASP A 461 -9.72 7.50 7.00
N GLY A 462 -9.99 6.98 8.20
CA GLY A 462 -9.02 6.24 9.02
C GLY A 462 -8.62 4.92 8.36
N TYR A 463 -9.55 4.25 7.68
CA TYR A 463 -9.25 3.07 6.85
C TYR A 463 -8.33 3.44 5.67
N GLN A 464 -8.56 4.56 4.99
CA GLN A 464 -7.69 5.01 3.90
C GLN A 464 -6.27 5.34 4.37
N ILE A 465 -6.14 5.97 5.55
CA ILE A 465 -4.85 6.19 6.21
C ILE A 465 -4.14 4.86 6.46
N PHE A 466 -4.84 3.89 7.07
CA PHE A 466 -4.30 2.56 7.32
C PHE A 466 -3.83 1.87 6.03
N VAL A 467 -4.63 1.90 4.96
CA VAL A 467 -4.25 1.32 3.66
C VAL A 467 -2.98 1.97 3.11
N ARG A 468 -2.88 3.31 3.17
CA ARG A 468 -1.68 4.04 2.72
C ARG A 468 -0.45 3.60 3.50
N ASP A 469 -0.54 3.52 4.83
CA ASP A 469 0.60 3.17 5.68
C ASP A 469 1.06 1.72 5.41
N MET A 470 0.12 0.80 5.17
CA MET A 470 0.43 -0.58 4.74
C MET A 470 1.07 -0.66 3.35
N VAL A 471 0.63 0.19 2.42
CA VAL A 471 1.22 0.28 1.08
C VAL A 471 2.64 0.83 1.15
N GLU A 472 2.89 1.85 1.96
CA GLU A 472 4.22 2.44 2.17
C GLU A 472 5.18 1.41 2.78
N PHE A 473 4.75 0.72 3.84
CA PHE A 473 5.49 -0.41 4.41
C PHE A 473 5.82 -1.48 3.37
N THR A 474 4.84 -1.82 2.52
CA THR A 474 5.04 -2.82 1.47
C THR A 474 6.07 -2.34 0.44
N GLN A 475 6.07 -1.06 0.07
CA GLN A 475 7.03 -0.48 -0.88
C GLN A 475 8.46 -0.49 -0.34
N ASP A 476 8.65 -0.08 0.91
CA ASP A 476 9.97 -0.05 1.54
C ASP A 476 10.60 -1.44 1.66
N ASN A 477 9.78 -2.45 1.93
CA ASN A 477 10.24 -3.83 1.98
C ASN A 477 10.35 -4.46 0.59
N ALA A 478 9.55 -4.02 -0.39
CA ALA A 478 9.66 -4.49 -1.77
C ALA A 478 11.02 -4.16 -2.40
N ILE A 479 11.62 -3.00 -2.09
CA ILE A 479 12.97 -2.65 -2.56
C ILE A 479 14.01 -3.65 -2.01
N LYS A 480 13.93 -3.98 -0.72
CA LYS A 480 14.82 -4.96 -0.07
C LYS A 480 14.66 -6.34 -0.71
N LEU A 481 13.42 -6.76 -0.97
CA LEU A 481 13.11 -8.01 -1.67
C LEU A 481 13.65 -8.00 -3.11
N ALA A 482 13.52 -6.88 -3.83
CA ALA A 482 14.02 -6.74 -5.20
C ALA A 482 15.55 -6.87 -5.26
N ILE A 483 16.27 -6.30 -4.29
CA ILE A 483 17.73 -6.50 -4.16
C ILE A 483 18.03 -7.99 -3.96
N GLY A 484 17.28 -8.68 -3.08
CA GLY A 484 17.40 -10.12 -2.86
C GLY A 484 17.18 -10.94 -4.13
N PHE A 485 16.10 -10.68 -4.87
CA PHE A 485 15.82 -11.32 -6.17
C PHE A 485 16.91 -11.04 -7.20
N GLY A 486 17.48 -9.82 -7.23
CA GLY A 486 18.59 -9.47 -8.10
C GLY A 486 19.86 -10.30 -7.83
N VAL A 487 20.17 -10.54 -6.55
CA VAL A 487 21.29 -11.42 -6.15
C VAL A 487 21.02 -12.86 -6.59
N LEU A 488 19.79 -13.36 -6.43
CA LEU A 488 19.41 -14.70 -6.88
C LEU A 488 19.55 -14.87 -8.40
N LEU A 489 19.10 -13.89 -9.18
CA LEU A 489 19.28 -13.88 -10.65
C LEU A 489 20.76 -13.91 -11.04
N ALA A 490 21.60 -13.14 -10.36
CA ALA A 490 23.04 -13.13 -10.64
C ALA A 490 23.69 -14.49 -10.34
N LEU A 491 23.30 -15.14 -9.23
CA LEU A 491 23.75 -16.49 -8.88
C LEU A 491 23.29 -17.53 -9.91
N GLU A 492 22.05 -17.44 -10.37
CA GLU A 492 21.50 -18.35 -11.37
C GLU A 492 22.20 -18.20 -12.74
N LEU A 493 22.39 -16.96 -13.21
CA LEU A 493 23.13 -16.66 -14.43
C LEU A 493 24.57 -17.19 -14.36
N MET A 494 25.22 -17.05 -13.21
CA MET A 494 26.55 -17.61 -12.96
C MET A 494 26.54 -19.14 -13.07
N MET A 495 25.60 -19.83 -12.41
CA MET A 495 25.50 -21.29 -12.43
C MET A 495 25.20 -21.82 -13.84
N MET A 496 24.24 -21.20 -14.52
CA MET A 496 23.86 -21.50 -15.89
C MET A 496 25.04 -21.38 -16.85
N THR A 497 25.76 -20.25 -16.79
CA THR A 497 26.91 -19.98 -17.66
C THR A 497 28.04 -20.98 -17.43
N ASN A 498 28.36 -21.28 -16.17
CA ASN A 498 29.39 -22.26 -15.81
C ASN A 498 29.00 -23.69 -16.21
N ALA A 499 27.74 -24.10 -16.04
CA ALA A 499 27.25 -25.41 -16.46
C ALA A 499 27.38 -25.60 -17.98
N TRP A 500 27.00 -24.57 -18.76
CA TRP A 500 27.11 -24.58 -20.21
C TRP A 500 28.58 -24.60 -20.70
N ARG A 501 29.42 -23.72 -20.16
CA ARG A 501 30.85 -23.66 -20.52
C ARG A 501 31.57 -24.96 -20.14
N LEU A 502 31.27 -25.53 -18.98
CA LEU A 502 31.82 -26.83 -18.56
C LEU A 502 31.42 -27.95 -19.53
N ARG A 503 30.14 -28.03 -19.91
CA ARG A 503 29.65 -28.98 -20.92
C ARG A 503 30.42 -28.83 -22.25
N ARG A 504 30.54 -27.59 -22.76
CA ARG A 504 31.22 -27.30 -24.02
C ARG A 504 32.71 -27.69 -23.98
N SER A 505 33.39 -27.39 -22.87
CA SER A 505 34.79 -27.79 -22.67
C SER A 505 34.97 -29.31 -22.63
N ILE A 506 34.00 -30.05 -22.07
CA ILE A 506 34.01 -31.51 -22.05
C ILE A 506 33.85 -32.09 -23.44
N LEU A 507 32.92 -31.57 -24.24
CA LEU A 507 32.70 -32.01 -25.62
C LEU A 507 33.94 -31.76 -26.49
N ARG A 508 34.51 -30.55 -26.45
CA ARG A 508 35.76 -30.23 -27.18
C ARG A 508 36.92 -31.16 -26.82
N SER A 509 37.04 -31.53 -25.55
CA SER A 509 38.08 -32.47 -25.12
C SER A 509 37.86 -33.88 -25.69
N LYS A 510 36.60 -34.33 -25.80
CA LYS A 510 36.28 -35.63 -26.39
C LYS A 510 36.57 -35.64 -27.90
N GLU A 511 36.22 -34.56 -28.60
CA GLU A 511 36.51 -34.40 -30.03
C GLU A 511 38.02 -34.36 -30.31
N ALA A 512 38.80 -33.63 -29.50
CA ALA A 512 40.25 -33.59 -29.63
C ALA A 512 40.91 -34.97 -29.42
N LEU A 513 40.42 -35.77 -28.47
CA LEU A 513 40.90 -37.14 -28.24
C LEU A 513 40.58 -38.08 -29.41
N VAL A 514 39.40 -37.95 -30.01
CA VAL A 514 39.03 -38.72 -31.21
C VAL A 514 39.93 -38.35 -32.40
N PHE A 515 40.24 -37.07 -32.57
CA PHE A 515 41.09 -36.59 -33.67
C PHE A 515 42.55 -37.07 -33.52
N VAL A 516 43.11 -37.02 -32.30
CA VAL A 516 44.45 -37.56 -32.03
C VAL A 516 44.48 -39.08 -32.22
N GLY A 517 43.47 -39.81 -31.74
CA GLY A 517 43.38 -41.26 -31.94
C GLY A 517 43.21 -41.67 -33.41
N ALA A 518 42.50 -40.88 -34.21
CA ALA A 518 42.37 -41.09 -35.66
C ALA A 518 43.69 -40.83 -36.41
N ASN A 519 44.47 -39.83 -36.00
CA ASN A 519 45.80 -39.55 -36.56
C ASN A 519 46.84 -40.62 -36.18
N ASP A 520 46.78 -41.17 -34.96
CA ASP A 520 47.65 -42.29 -34.54
C ASP A 520 47.33 -43.60 -35.27
N LEU A 521 46.07 -43.80 -35.67
CA LEU A 521 45.67 -44.92 -36.53
C LEU A 521 46.13 -44.75 -37.98
N PHE A 522 46.19 -43.51 -38.50
CA PHE A 522 46.71 -43.22 -39.84
C PHE A 522 48.24 -43.37 -39.92
N THR A 523 48.98 -43.10 -38.84
CA THR A 523 50.45 -43.24 -38.82
C THR A 523 50.95 -44.66 -38.56
N ARG A 524 50.10 -45.57 -38.02
CA ARG A 524 50.43 -46.99 -37.81
C ARG A 524 50.00 -47.92 -38.95
N GLY A 525 49.38 -47.39 -40.00
CA GLY A 525 48.91 -48.13 -41.16
C GLY A 525 49.87 -48.14 -42.35
N ASP A 526 51.13 -48.51 -42.17
CA ASP A 526 51.95 -48.97 -43.31
C ASP A 526 52.91 -50.10 -42.95
N PRO A 527 52.53 -51.37 -43.19
CA PRO A 527 53.43 -52.50 -43.21
C PRO A 527 53.63 -52.95 -44.66
N LYS A 528 54.55 -52.30 -45.41
CA LYS A 528 55.60 -52.94 -46.25
C LYS A 528 56.06 -51.97 -47.36
N GLY A 529 57.32 -51.55 -47.27
CA GLY A 529 58.01 -50.89 -48.38
C GLY A 529 59.52 -50.98 -48.22
N LYS A 530 60.10 -52.16 -48.50
CA LYS A 530 61.51 -52.27 -48.89
C LYS A 530 61.75 -51.34 -50.08
N TYR A 531 62.71 -50.43 -50.02
CA TYR A 531 63.73 -50.20 -51.05
C TYR A 531 64.81 -49.31 -50.44
N GLY A 532 66.05 -49.83 -50.35
CA GLY A 532 67.21 -49.02 -50.05
C GLY A 532 67.69 -48.30 -51.31
N VAL A 533 68.24 -47.10 -51.14
CA VAL A 533 69.30 -46.54 -52.01
C VAL A 533 70.20 -45.63 -51.14
N SER A 534 71.50 -45.82 -51.34
CA SER A 534 72.68 -45.16 -50.79
C SER A 534 72.89 -43.73 -51.35
N SER A 535 73.70 -42.95 -50.60
CA SER A 535 74.53 -41.78 -51.03
C SER A 535 73.79 -40.57 -51.62
N THR A 536 74.02 -39.32 -51.24
CA THR A 536 75.23 -38.57 -50.81
C THR A 536 74.81 -37.38 -49.96
#